data_AF-A0A6S6RU98-F1
#
_entry.id   AF-A0A6S6RU98-F1
#
_cell.length_a   1.000
_cell.length_b   1.000
_cell.length_c   1.000
_cell.angle_alpha   90.00
_cell.angle_beta   90.00
_cell.angle_gamma   90.00
#
_symmetry.space_group_name_H-M   'P 1'
#
loop_
_entity.id
_entity.type
_entity.pdbx_description
1 polymer ?
#
loop_
_entity_poly.entity_id
_entity_poly.type
_entity_poly.pdbx_seq_one_letter_code
_entity_poly.pdbx_strand_id
1 'polypeptide(L)' 'MKIPVIFAAEVATGLFGHLVGAISGTSIYRRSSFLLDSLGKQIFPSWLIIQEKPHLISGLASSPFDSEGVNTS' A
#
# COMPACT_ATOMS: atom_id res chain seq x y z
N MET A 1 2.88 -24.42 18.86
CA MET A 1 4.28 -23.90 18.78
C MET A 1 4.25 -22.67 17.89
N LYS A 2 4.95 -21.58 18.25
CA LYS A 2 5.11 -20.40 17.39
C LYS A 2 6.51 -20.47 16.77
N ILE A 3 6.62 -20.17 15.47
CA ILE A 3 7.90 -20.14 14.74
C ILE A 3 8.07 -18.79 14.04
N PRO A 4 9.29 -18.25 13.95
CA PRO A 4 9.55 -17.04 13.18
C PRO A 4 9.42 -17.34 11.68
N VAL A 5 8.84 -16.40 10.94
CA VAL A 5 8.72 -16.46 9.48
C VAL A 5 9.36 -15.21 8.91
N ILE A 6 10.27 -15.38 7.96
CA ILE A 6 10.91 -14.30 7.21
C ILE A 6 10.38 -14.34 5.78
N PHE A 7 9.80 -13.24 5.32
CA PHE A 7 9.44 -13.05 3.92
C PHE A 7 10.67 -12.55 3.17
N ALA A 8 11.15 -13.33 2.19
CA ALA A 8 12.21 -12.88 1.28
C ALA A 8 11.74 -11.66 0.47
N ALA A 9 12.67 -10.83 0.00
CA ALA A 9 12.34 -9.57 -0.67
C ALA A 9 11.35 -9.73 -1.83
N GLU A 10 11.49 -10.81 -2.62
CA GLU A 10 10.63 -11.16 -3.74
C GLU A 10 9.15 -11.39 -3.37
N VAL A 11 8.87 -11.90 -2.17
CA VAL A 11 7.50 -12.16 -1.68
C VAL A 11 7.02 -11.09 -0.69
N ALA A 12 7.94 -10.36 -0.05
CA ALA A 12 7.62 -9.29 0.88
C ALA A 12 6.86 -8.14 0.19
N THR A 13 7.13 -7.88 -1.09
CA THR A 13 6.38 -6.91 -1.91
C THR A 13 4.89 -7.25 -1.97
N GLY A 14 4.53 -8.53 -2.11
CA GLY A 14 3.15 -9.01 -2.13
C GLY A 14 2.42 -8.81 -0.80
N LEU A 15 3.12 -9.02 0.32
CA LEU A 15 2.58 -8.75 1.65
C LEU A 15 2.12 -7.29 1.79
N PHE A 16 2.94 -6.33 1.35
CA PHE A 16 2.56 -4.92 1.32
C PHE A 16 1.57 -4.59 0.21
N GLY A 17 1.56 -5.34 -0.91
CA GLY A 17 0.58 -5.19 -1.98
C GLY A 17 -0.87 -5.36 -1.50
N HIS A 18 -1.12 -6.22 -0.51
CA HIS A 18 -2.45 -6.36 0.10
C HIS A 18 -2.94 -5.07 0.78
N LEU A 19 -2.03 -4.19 1.21
CA LEU A 19 -2.39 -2.89 1.77
C LEU A 19 -3.14 -2.03 0.75
N VAL A 20 -2.71 -2.04 -0.52
CA VAL A 20 -3.33 -1.24 -1.61
C VAL A 20 -4.82 -1.56 -1.73
N GLY A 21 -5.17 -2.85 -1.75
CA GLY A 21 -6.57 -3.28 -1.78
C GLY A 21 -7.34 -2.89 -0.52
N ALA A 22 -6.70 -3.02 0.65
CA ALA A 22 -7.30 -2.71 1.93
C ALA A 22 -7.57 -1.20 2.13
N ILE A 23 -6.77 -0.31 1.56
CA ILE A 23 -6.96 1.15 1.68
C ILE A 23 -7.69 1.77 0.47
N SER A 24 -7.97 0.98 -0.57
CA SER A 24 -8.64 1.50 -1.77
C SER A 24 -10.00 2.13 -1.47
N GLY A 25 -10.29 3.25 -2.13
CA GLY A 25 -11.54 4.00 -1.92
C GLY A 25 -12.79 3.16 -2.15
N THR A 26 -12.78 2.27 -3.14
CA THR A 26 -13.89 1.33 -3.40
C THR A 26 -14.14 0.38 -2.22
N SER A 27 -13.08 -0.20 -1.64
CA SER A 27 -13.22 -1.13 -0.49
C SER A 27 -13.69 -0.41 0.77
N ILE A 28 -13.22 0.81 1.00
CA ILE A 28 -13.64 1.64 2.14
C ILE A 28 -15.10 2.08 1.98
N TYR A 29 -15.48 2.61 0.81
CA TYR A 29 -16.85 3.02 0.50
C TYR A 29 -17.86 1.88 0.64
N ARG A 30 -17.51 0.68 0.16
CA ARG A 30 -18.35 -0.53 0.28
C ARG A 30 -18.29 -1.19 1.65
N ARG A 31 -17.49 -0.67 2.59
CA ARG A 31 -17.26 -1.23 3.93
C ARG A 31 -16.79 -2.70 3.88
N SER A 32 -16.01 -3.05 2.87
CA SER A 32 -15.50 -4.41 2.62
C SER A 32 -14.02 -4.57 2.95
N SER A 33 -13.42 -3.59 3.62
CA SER A 33 -12.02 -3.63 4.08
C SER A 33 -11.94 -3.89 5.59
N PHE A 34 -10.95 -4.68 6.00
CA PHE A 34 -10.59 -4.83 7.40
C PHE A 34 -9.91 -3.57 8.00
N LEU A 35 -9.55 -2.59 7.18
CA LEU A 35 -8.95 -1.31 7.61
C LEU A 35 -9.96 -0.15 7.64
N LEU A 36 -11.27 -0.41 7.53
CA LEU A 36 -12.32 0.60 7.45
C LEU A 36 -12.19 1.73 8.48
N ASP A 37 -11.95 1.37 9.74
CA ASP A 37 -11.86 2.32 10.86
C ASP A 37 -10.39 2.58 11.28
N SER A 38 -9.42 2.39 10.38
CA SER A 38 -7.99 2.45 10.71
C SER A 38 -7.29 3.73 10.25
N LEU A 39 -8.00 4.67 9.62
CA LEU A 39 -7.41 5.94 9.21
C LEU A 39 -6.86 6.71 10.42
N GLY A 40 -5.60 7.14 10.32
CA GLY A 40 -4.88 7.82 11.41
C GLY A 40 -4.44 6.91 12.56
N LYS A 41 -4.73 5.60 12.51
CA LYS A 41 -4.26 4.64 13.53
C LYS A 41 -2.95 3.99 13.09
N GLN A 42 -2.13 3.64 14.07
CA GLN A 42 -0.90 2.91 13.83
C GLN A 42 -1.21 1.44 13.49
N ILE A 43 -1.01 1.05 12.23
CA ILE A 43 -1.22 -0.33 11.75
C ILE A 43 0.10 -1.09 11.49
N PHE A 44 1.23 -0.40 11.53
CA PHE A 44 2.58 -0.95 11.39
C PHE A 44 3.49 -0.48 12.55
N PRO A 45 4.65 -1.12 12.76
CA PRO A 45 5.65 -0.61 13.70
C PRO A 45 6.01 0.86 13.43
N SER A 46 6.29 1.62 14.48
CA SER A 46 6.44 3.09 14.41
C SER A 46 7.60 3.58 13.53
N TRP A 47 8.56 2.70 13.26
CA TRP A 47 9.73 2.98 12.43
C TRP A 47 9.51 2.69 10.94
N LEU A 48 8.39 2.07 10.56
CA LEU A 48 8.11 1.65 9.19
C LEU A 48 7.37 2.76 8.43
N ILE A 49 7.92 3.14 7.27
CA ILE A 49 7.33 4.13 6.36
C ILE A 49 7.24 3.52 4.96
N ILE A 50 6.07 3.63 4.34
CA ILE A 50 5.85 3.31 2.92
C ILE A 50 5.73 4.64 2.18
N GLN A 51 6.58 4.87 1.18
CA GLN A 51 6.59 6.09 0.39
C GLN A 51 6.16 5.80 -1.05
N GLU A 52 5.13 6.49 -1.51
CA GLU A 52 4.80 6.55 -2.93
C GLU A 52 5.73 7.57 -3.62
N LYS A 53 6.25 7.22 -4.80
CA LYS A 53 7.15 8.09 -5.60
C LYS A 53 6.77 7.99 -7.07
N PRO A 54 5.68 8.63 -7.49
CA PRO A 54 5.14 8.43 -8.84
C PRO A 54 6.01 9.06 -9.93
N HIS A 55 6.87 10.02 -9.60
CA HIS A 55 7.68 10.79 -10.55
C HIS A 55 9.17 10.42 -10.58
N LEU A 56 9.53 9.19 -10.20
CA LEU A 56 10.89 8.70 -10.40
C LEU A 56 11.25 8.68 -11.88
N ILE A 57 12.34 9.35 -12.25
CA ILE A 57 12.85 9.34 -13.63
C ILE A 57 13.17 7.89 -14.02
N SER A 58 12.57 7.43 -15.12
CA SER A 58 12.68 6.06 -15.62
C SER A 58 12.22 4.96 -14.64
N GLY A 59 11.38 5.30 -13.66
CA GLY A 59 10.78 4.32 -12.76
C GLY A 59 9.78 3.41 -13.48
N LEU A 60 9.82 2.10 -13.19
CA LEU A 60 9.02 1.08 -13.89
C LEU A 60 7.50 1.32 -13.82
N ALA A 61 7.04 1.86 -12.69
CA ALA A 61 5.62 2.15 -12.43
C ALA A 61 5.36 3.66 -12.32
N SER A 62 6.29 4.49 -12.80
CA SER A 62 6.14 5.94 -12.74
C SER A 62 5.16 6.43 -13.80
N SER A 63 4.25 7.30 -13.39
CA SER A 63 3.28 7.94 -14.27
C SER A 63 3.02 9.36 -13.75
N PRO A 64 2.89 10.37 -14.63
CA PRO A 64 2.56 11.73 -14.21
C PRO A 64 1.06 11.92 -13.87
N PHE A 65 0.20 10.99 -14.31
CA PHE A 65 -1.24 11.00 -14.05
C PHE A 65 -1.80 9.57 -13.97
N ASP A 66 -2.96 9.42 -13.31
CA ASP A 66 -3.68 8.15 -13.23
C ASP A 66 -4.54 7.86 -14.48
N SER A 67 -5.33 6.78 -14.44
CA SER A 67 -6.19 6.39 -15.57
C SER A 67 -7.36 7.36 -15.86
N GLU A 68 -7.64 8.29 -14.95
CA GLU A 68 -8.66 9.34 -15.12
C GLU A 68 -8.04 10.70 -15.48
N GLY A 69 -6.70 10.77 -15.59
CA GLY A 69 -5.96 11.99 -15.91
C GLY A 69 -5.68 12.88 -14.69
N VAL A 70 -5.90 12.39 -13.48
CA VAL A 70 -5.59 13.11 -12.23
C VAL A 70 -4.09 13.04 -12.00
N ASN A 71 -3.46 14.18 -11.64
CA ASN A 71 -2.04 14.25 -11.34
C ASN A 71 -1.68 13.38 -10.11
N THR A 72 -0.65 12.54 -10.24
CA THR A 72 -0.16 11.68 -9.15
C THR A 72 0.79 12.44 -8.21
N SER A 73 0.67 12.23 -6.89
CA SER A 73 1.48 12.93 -5.86
C SER A 73 2.20 11.99 -4.92
#